data_AF-A0A1X3CQ10-F1
#
_entry.id   AF-A0A1X3CQ10-F1
#
_cell.length_a   1.000
_cell.length_b   1.000
_cell.length_c   1.000
_cell.angle_alpha   90.00
_cell.angle_beta   90.00
_cell.angle_gamma   90.00
#
_symmetry.space_group_name_H-M   'P 1'
#
loop_
_entity.id
_entity.type
_entity.pdbx_description
1 polymer ?
#
loop_
_entity_poly.entity_id
_entity_poly.type
_entity_poly.pdbx_seq_one_letter_code
_entity_poly.pdbx_strand_id
1 'polypeptide(L)' 'TVVVTGSDGQSQTVTATVKADGTYSVDVPNVLPDGSYTAEASVKDPAGNEAAAKDDGSVDTAAAITVDAPALT' A
#
# COMPACT_ATOMS: atom_id res chain seq x y z
N THR A 1 -13.83 -0.31 -3.85
CA THR A 1 -13.10 -1.04 -2.79
C THR A 1 -11.63 -1.05 -3.15
N VAL A 2 -10.73 -1.10 -2.16
CA VAL A 2 -9.29 -1.28 -2.39
C VAL A 2 -8.82 -2.44 -1.51
N VAL A 3 -8.10 -3.39 -2.08
CA VAL A 3 -7.46 -4.50 -1.37
C VAL A 3 -5.96 -4.27 -1.39
N VAL A 4 -5.34 -4.18 -0.21
CA VAL A 4 -3.90 -3.99 -0.06
C VAL A 4 -3.30 -5.25 0.53
N THR A 5 -2.35 -5.87 -0.17
CA THR A 5 -1.67 -7.10 0.26
C THR A 5 -0.21 -6.80 0.57
N GLY A 6 0.21 -7.06 1.80
CA GLY A 6 1.58 -6.86 2.29
C GLY A 6 2.56 -7.96 1.87
N SER A 7 3.83 -7.76 2.22
CA SER A 7 4.92 -8.70 1.89
C SER A 7 4.80 -10.04 2.62
N ASP A 8 4.07 -10.07 3.73
CA ASP A 8 3.70 -11.26 4.49
C ASP A 8 2.52 -12.04 3.89
N GLY A 9 1.92 -11.53 2.81
CA GLY A 9 0.75 -12.11 2.16
C GLY A 9 -0.57 -11.77 2.84
N GLN A 10 -0.57 -10.95 3.90
CA GLN A 10 -1.80 -10.53 4.57
C GLN A 10 -2.47 -9.40 3.79
N SER A 11 -3.78 -9.52 3.60
CA SER A 11 -4.59 -8.53 2.88
C SER A 11 -5.48 -7.71 3.80
N GLN A 12 -5.68 -6.45 3.44
CA GLN A 12 -6.59 -5.52 4.08
C GLN A 12 -7.55 -4.94 3.04
N THR A 13 -8.85 -5.03 3.31
CA THR A 13 -9.88 -4.46 2.44
C THR A 13 -10.35 -3.14 3.03
N VAL A 14 -10.23 -2.06 2.25
CA VAL A 14 -10.68 -0.72 2.62
C VAL A 14 -11.68 -0.18 1.60
N THR A 15 -12.52 0.76 2.03
CA THR A 15 -13.51 1.41 1.17
C THR A 15 -13.20 2.90 1.07
N ALA A 16 -13.34 3.44 -0.14
CA ALA A 16 -13.14 4.85 -0.45
C ALA A 16 -14.37 5.37 -1.16
N THR A 17 -14.77 6.61 -0.86
CA THR A 17 -15.79 7.32 -1.65
C THR A 17 -15.10 8.05 -2.79
N VAL A 18 -15.57 7.81 -4.01
CA VAL A 18 -15.09 8.51 -5.20
C VAL A 18 -15.65 9.94 -5.19
N LYS A 19 -14.78 10.93 -5.38
CA LYS A 19 -15.15 12.35 -5.44
C LYS A 19 -15.75 12.68 -6.82
N ALA A 20 -16.36 13.86 -6.92
CA ALA A 20 -16.97 14.33 -8.17
C ALA A 20 -15.98 14.48 -9.34
N ASP A 21 -14.68 14.66 -9.05
CA ASP A 21 -13.59 14.73 -10.03
C ASP A 21 -13.05 13.33 -10.43
N GLY A 22 -13.64 12.25 -9.92
CA GLY A 22 -13.21 10.88 -10.17
C GLY A 22 -12.04 10.40 -9.30
N THR A 23 -11.49 11.26 -8.44
CA THR A 23 -10.39 10.87 -7.54
C THR A 23 -10.91 10.18 -6.28
N TYR A 24 -10.06 9.38 -5.65
CA TYR A 24 -10.32 8.73 -4.36
C TYR A 24 -9.04 8.69 -3.52
N SER A 25 -9.20 8.58 -2.20
CA SER A 25 -8.10 8.40 -1.25
C SER A 25 -8.63 7.64 -0.04
N VAL A 26 -7.79 6.79 0.55
CA VAL A 26 -8.13 5.94 1.68
C VAL A 26 -6.88 5.58 2.46
N ASP A 27 -7.00 5.55 3.79
CA ASP A 27 -5.93 5.11 4.68
C ASP A 27 -6.00 3.60 4.91
N VAL A 28 -4.83 2.97 5.01
CA VAL A 28 -4.72 1.55 5.38
C VAL A 28 -4.62 1.46 6.91
N PRO A 29 -5.56 0.79 7.60
CA PRO A 29 -5.69 0.89 9.06
C PRO A 29 -4.62 0.11 9.83
N ASN A 30 -4.14 -1.02 9.30
CA ASN A 30 -3.06 -1.77 9.92
C ASN A 30 -1.75 -1.53 9.20
N VAL A 31 -0.68 -1.47 9.97
CA VAL A 31 0.68 -1.35 9.45
C VAL A 31 0.99 -2.51 8.50
N LEU A 32 1.65 -2.20 7.40
CA LEU A 32 2.21 -3.20 6.50
C LEU A 32 3.64 -3.52 6.94
N PRO A 33 4.09 -4.78 6.83
CA PRO A 33 5.50 -5.13 7.03
C PRO A 33 6.40 -4.48 5.97
N ASP A 34 7.68 -4.32 6.30
CA ASP A 34 8.70 -3.93 5.34
C ASP A 34 8.73 -4.92 4.15
N GLY A 35 9.01 -4.39 2.96
CA GLY A 35 9.01 -5.12 1.70
C GLY A 35 7.90 -4.71 0.73
N SER A 36 7.70 -5.50 -0.32
CA SER A 36 6.73 -5.20 -1.38
C SER A 36 5.28 -5.28 -0.91
N TYR A 37 4.41 -4.43 -1.47
CA TYR A 37 2.96 -4.56 -1.36
C TYR A 37 2.29 -4.34 -2.72
N THR A 38 1.06 -4.83 -2.86
CA THR A 38 0.18 -4.58 -4.00
C THR A 38 -1.12 -3.96 -3.52
N ALA A 39 -1.61 -2.92 -4.21
CA ALA A 39 -2.93 -2.33 -4.00
C ALA A 39 -3.80 -2.55 -5.25
N GLU A 40 -4.96 -3.17 -5.07
CA GLU A 40 -5.94 -3.42 -6.13
C GLU A 40 -7.25 -2.68 -5.82
N ALA A 41 -7.61 -1.73 -6.66
CA ALA A 41 -8.85 -0.97 -6.57
C ALA A 41 -9.90 -1.54 -7.54
N SER A 42 -11.15 -1.62 -7.10
CA SER A 42 -12.30 -1.98 -7.94
C SER A 42 -13.49 -1.05 -7.69
N VAL A 43 -14.21 -0.69 -8.74
CA VAL A 43 -15.43 0.12 -8.68
C VAL A 43 -16.48 -0.46 -9.62
N LYS A 44 -17.75 -0.33 -9.21
CA LYS A 44 -18.91 -0.69 -10.02
C LYS A 44 -19.86 0.50 -10.07
N ASP A 45 -20.23 0.91 -11.27
CA ASP A 45 -21.21 1.99 -11.44
C ASP A 45 -22.67 1.47 -11.32
N PRO A 46 -23.68 2.35 -11.23
CA PRO A 46 -25.09 1.92 -11.15
C PRO A 46 -25.59 1.19 -12.40
N ALA A 47 -24.96 1.36 -13.55
CA ALA A 47 -25.28 0.65 -14.78
C ALA A 47 -24.67 -0.77 -14.82
N GLY A 48 -23.82 -1.09 -13.85
CA GLY A 48 -23.18 -2.39 -13.69
C GLY A 48 -21.80 -2.50 -14.37
N ASN A 49 -21.25 -1.41 -14.90
CA ASN A 49 -19.90 -1.42 -15.47
C ASN A 49 -18.87 -1.51 -14.34
N GLU A 50 -17.86 -2.35 -14.54
CA GLU A 50 -16.78 -2.57 -13.58
C GLU A 50 -15.47 -2.02 -14.11
N ALA A 51 -14.69 -1.40 -13.23
CA ALA A 51 -13.33 -0.97 -13.51
C ALA A 51 -12.40 -1.40 -12.37
N ALA A 52 -11.19 -1.81 -12.72
CA ALA A 52 -10.16 -2.20 -11.77
C ALA A 52 -8.81 -1.57 -12.12
N ALA A 53 -8.00 -1.31 -11.10
CA ALA A 53 -6.65 -0.82 -11.24
C ALA A 53 -5.75 -1.48 -10.20
N LYS A 54 -4.50 -1.72 -10.57
CA LYS A 54 -3.47 -2.28 -9.69
C LYS A 54 -2.28 -1.34 -9.63
N ASP A 55 -1.76 -1.16 -8.43
CA ASP A 55 -0.52 -0.44 -8.16
C ASP A 55 0.37 -1.28 -7.24
N ASP A 56 1.67 -1.18 -7.42
CA ASP A 56 2.67 -1.93 -6.65
C ASP A 56 3.63 -0.94 -5.97
N GLY A 57 4.05 -1.25 -4.74
CA GLY A 57 4.97 -0.41 -3.99
C GLY A 57 5.79 -1.19 -2.97
N SER A 58 6.49 -0.47 -2.10
CA SER A 58 7.27 -1.06 -1.01
C SER A 58 7.28 -0.19 0.23
N VAL A 59 7.34 -0.83 1.39
CA VAL A 59 7.55 -0.20 2.70
C VAL A 59 9.01 -0.45 3.11
N ASP A 60 9.69 0.61 3.56
CA ASP A 60 11.01 0.55 4.16
C ASP A 60 11.05 1.47 5.38
N THR A 61 11.01 0.87 6.57
CA THR A 61 11.08 1.57 7.86
C THR A 61 12.44 1.42 8.53
N ALA A 62 13.37 0.66 7.94
CA ALA A 62 14.67 0.39 8.50
C ALA A 62 15.66 1.54 8.18
N ALA A 63 16.16 2.20 9.22
CA ALA A 63 17.25 3.16 9.11
C ALA A 63 18.45 2.69 9.93
N ALA A 64 19.65 2.67 9.34
CA ALA A 64 20.88 2.25 10.01
C ALA A 64 22.02 3.28 9.82
N ILE A 65 22.73 3.58 10.90
CA ILE A 65 24.00 4.33 10.88
C ILE A 65 25.05 3.47 11.57
N THR A 66 26.21 3.30 10.94
CA THR A 66 27.36 2.58 11.52
C THR A 66 28.51 3.54 11.77
N VAL A 67 29.28 3.29 12.83
CA VAL A 67 30.52 4.02 13.14
C VAL A 67 31.62 2.98 13.26
N ASP A 68 32.71 3.15 12.51
CA ASP A 68 33.89 2.30 12.64
C ASP A 68 34.90 2.94 13.60
N ALA A 69 35.46 2.13 14.49
CA ALA A 69 36.51 2.60 15.38
C ALA A 69 37.87 2.46 14.67
N PRO A 70 38.78 3.44 14.79
CA PRO A 70 40.10 3.29 14.22
C PRO A 70 40.80 2.07 14.82
N ALA A 71 41.43 1.25 13.96
CA ALA A 71 42.22 0.10 14.41
C ALA A 71 43.34 0.56 15.36
N LEU A 72 43.51 -0.16 16.48
CA LEU A 72 44.68 0.02 17.35
C LEU A 72 45.88 -0.63 16.65
N THR A 73 46.79 0.20 16.11
CA THR A 73 48.12 -0.21 15.64
C THR A 73 49.13 -0.22 16.77
#